data_AF-A0A2A4YPE4-F1
#
_entry.id   AF-A0A2A4YPE4-F1
#
_cell.length_a   1.000
_cell.length_b   1.000
_cell.length_c   1.000
_cell.angle_alpha   90.00
_cell.angle_beta   90.00
_cell.angle_gamma   90.00
#
_symmetry.space_group_name_H-M   'P 1'
#
loop_
_entity.id
_entity.type
_entity.pdbx_description
1 polymer ?
#
loop_
_entity_poly.entity_id
_entity_poly.type
_entity_poly.pdbx_seq_one_letter_code
_entity_poly.pdbx_strand_id
1 'polypeptide(L)'
;MTDLDLYKFIEESAMSTSLFDGKAIMWVYHFNVEEFAKLIGENILADGGIEVRFQHDTIAIDMTYICEYHDIDVEAVFKED
;
A
#
# COMPACT_ATOMS: atom_id res chain seq x y z
N MET A 1 -0.32 4.79 -10.47
CA MET A 1 0.21 5.38 -9.23
C MET A 1 1.67 5.75 -9.43
N THR A 2 2.09 6.94 -9.02
CA THR A 2 3.52 7.32 -8.90
C THR A 2 4.00 7.19 -7.45
N ASP A 3 5.32 7.25 -7.24
CA ASP A 3 5.94 7.37 -5.91
C ASP A 3 5.36 8.53 -5.09
N LEU A 4 5.18 9.70 -5.72
CA LEU A 4 4.61 10.89 -5.09
C LEU A 4 3.13 10.71 -4.71
N ASP A 5 2.34 10.02 -5.54
CA ASP A 5 0.93 9.75 -5.22
C ASP A 5 0.80 8.84 -4.00
N LEU A 6 1.63 7.79 -3.94
CA LEU A 6 1.66 6.87 -2.81
C LEU A 6 2.12 7.56 -1.53
N TYR A 7 3.19 8.36 -1.62
CA TYR A 7 3.70 9.14 -0.49
C TYR A 7 2.63 10.07 0.10
N LYS A 8 1.92 10.82 -0.77
CA LYS A 8 0.84 11.72 -0.33
C LYS A 8 -0.29 10.95 0.35
N PHE A 9 -0.68 9.81 -0.21
CA PHE A 9 -1.75 9.00 0.39
C PHE A 9 -1.39 8.51 1.80
N ILE A 10 -0.14 8.05 1.99
CA ILE A 10 0.36 7.59 3.30
C ILE A 10 0.32 8.73 4.33
N GLU A 11 0.83 9.91 3.97
CA GLU A 11 0.92 11.08 4.85
C GLU A 11 -0.46 11.69 5.16
N GLU A 12 -1.32 11.87 4.14
CA GLU A 12 -2.62 12.52 4.29
C GLU A 12 -3.64 11.64 5.03
N SER A 13 -3.53 10.32 4.88
CA SER A 13 -4.45 9.36 5.52
C SER A 13 -3.92 8.85 6.87
N ALA A 14 -2.78 9.36 7.34
CA ALA A 14 -2.12 8.93 8.59
C ALA A 14 -1.94 7.41 8.69
N MET A 15 -1.56 6.77 7.59
CA MET A 15 -1.41 5.32 7.50
C MET A 15 -0.18 4.85 8.26
N SER A 16 -0.31 3.76 9.00
CA SER A 16 0.85 3.09 9.57
C SER A 16 1.52 2.24 8.50
N THR A 17 2.84 2.32 8.43
CA THR A 17 3.67 1.53 7.52
C THR A 17 4.86 0.96 8.29
N SER A 18 5.45 -0.11 7.76
CA SER A 18 6.69 -0.68 8.28
C SER A 18 7.48 -1.27 7.13
N LEU A 19 8.78 -0.98 7.08
CA LEU A 19 9.73 -1.60 6.16
C LEU A 19 10.70 -2.46 6.96
N PHE A 20 10.67 -3.77 6.71
CA PHE A 20 11.57 -4.72 7.37
C PHE A 20 12.04 -5.78 6.38
N ASP A 21 13.36 -5.96 6.27
CA ASP A 21 13.99 -6.96 5.38
C ASP A 21 13.51 -6.84 3.91
N GLY A 22 13.42 -5.60 3.40
CA GLY A 22 12.96 -5.29 2.04
C GLY A 22 11.46 -5.49 1.81
N LYS A 23 10.68 -5.80 2.85
CA LYS A 23 9.22 -5.96 2.78
C LYS A 23 8.53 -4.78 3.41
N ALA A 24 7.73 -4.08 2.60
CA ALA A 24 6.88 -2.99 3.06
C ALA A 24 5.48 -3.51 3.35
N ILE A 25 5.02 -3.29 4.58
CA ILE A 25 3.63 -3.52 4.98
C ILE A 25 2.98 -2.18 5.25
N MET A 26 1.77 -1.99 4.71
CA MET A 26 0.91 -0.86 5.06
C MET A 26 -0.39 -1.37 5.66
N TRP A 27 -0.82 -0.72 6.75
CA TRP A 27 -2.10 -0.98 7.39
C TRP A 27 -3.11 0.06 6.95
N VAL A 28 -4.03 -0.36 6.07
CA VAL A 28 -5.08 0.50 5.53
C VAL A 28 -6.34 0.34 6.36
N TYR A 29 -6.85 1.43 6.93
CA TYR A 29 -8.16 1.40 7.61
C TYR A 29 -9.28 0.97 6.66
N HIS A 30 -10.23 0.20 7.18
CA HIS A 30 -11.35 -0.34 6.39
C HIS A 30 -12.14 0.74 5.62
N PHE A 31 -12.24 1.96 6.16
CA PHE A 31 -12.93 3.08 5.50
C PHE A 31 -12.10 3.76 4.39
N ASN A 32 -10.78 3.52 4.32
CA ASN A 32 -9.93 4.01 3.23
C ASN A 32 -9.72 2.98 2.10
N VAL A 33 -10.29 1.77 2.20
CA VAL A 33 -10.09 0.70 1.22
C VAL A 33 -10.51 1.11 -0.19
N GLU A 34 -11.65 1.81 -0.32
CA GLU A 34 -12.13 2.28 -1.63
C GLU A 34 -11.16 3.29 -2.25
N GLU A 35 -10.64 4.22 -1.44
CA GLU A 35 -9.70 5.24 -1.89
C GLU A 35 -8.35 4.63 -2.28
N PHE A 36 -7.87 3.70 -1.45
CA PHE A 36 -6.66 2.94 -1.75
C PHE A 36 -6.79 2.12 -3.05
N ALA A 37 -7.92 1.44 -3.26
CA ALA A 37 -8.18 0.68 -4.49
C ALA A 37 -8.15 1.58 -5.74
N LYS A 38 -8.69 2.80 -5.66
CA LYS A 38 -8.63 3.78 -6.74
C LYS A 38 -7.20 4.27 -7.01
N LEU A 39 -6.39 4.42 -5.97
CA LEU A 39 -5.01 4.87 -6.06
C LEU A 39 -4.12 3.85 -6.81
N ILE A 40 -4.17 2.58 -6.40
CA ILE A 40 -3.38 1.51 -7.04
C ILE A 40 -3.91 1.15 -8.44
N GLY A 41 -5.20 1.43 -8.70
CA GLY A 41 -5.83 1.33 -10.00
C GLY A 41 -6.44 -0.04 -10.29
N GLU A 42 -7.38 -0.09 -11.24
CA GLU A 42 -8.21 -1.28 -11.49
C GLU A 42 -7.44 -2.46 -12.10
N ASN A 43 -6.33 -2.20 -12.81
CA ASN A 43 -5.59 -3.25 -13.51
C ASN A 43 -4.95 -4.26 -12.55
N ILE A 44 -4.37 -3.82 -11.43
CA ILE A 44 -3.75 -4.73 -10.44
C ILE A 44 -4.80 -5.60 -9.72
N LEU A 45 -6.07 -5.19 -9.76
CA LEU A 45 -7.18 -5.90 -9.15
C LEU A 45 -7.94 -6.81 -10.14
N ALA A 46 -7.65 -6.71 -11.43
CA ALA A 46 -8.40 -7.40 -12.49
C ALA A 46 -8.33 -8.94 -12.37
N ASP A 47 -7.25 -9.47 -11.78
CA ASP A 47 -6.99 -10.90 -11.65
C ASP A 47 -7.59 -11.54 -10.38
N GLY A 48 -8.68 -10.95 -9.86
CA GLY A 48 -9.38 -11.43 -8.66
C GLY A 48 -8.99 -10.71 -7.36
N GLY A 49 -8.26 -9.60 -7.48
CA GLY A 49 -7.85 -8.75 -6.37
C GLY A 49 -6.47 -9.09 -5.81
N ILE A 50 -6.18 -8.58 -4.62
CA ILE A 50 -4.95 -8.79 -3.86
C ILE A 50 -5.30 -9.49 -2.54
N GLU A 51 -4.48 -10.45 -2.14
CA GLU A 51 -4.58 -11.06 -0.82
C GLU A 51 -4.16 -10.08 0.26
N VAL A 52 -4.94 -10.00 1.33
CA VAL A 52 -4.70 -9.10 2.45
C VAL A 52 -4.85 -9.84 3.77
N ARG A 53 -4.19 -9.36 4.81
CA ARG A 53 -4.39 -9.85 6.18
C ARG A 53 -5.27 -8.88 6.94
N PHE A 54 -6.38 -9.36 7.46
CA PHE A 54 -7.27 -8.55 8.30
C PHE A 54 -6.71 -8.40 9.72
N GLN A 55 -6.68 -7.18 10.25
CA GLN A 55 -6.24 -6.89 11.61
C GLN A 55 -7.10 -5.79 12.24
N HIS A 56 -7.98 -6.18 13.15
CA HIS A 56 -8.92 -5.29 13.86
C HIS A 56 -9.78 -4.43 12.93
N ASP A 57 -9.41 -3.17 12.71
CA ASP A 57 -10.10 -2.19 11.88
C ASP A 57 -9.31 -1.81 10.61
N THR A 58 -8.22 -2.54 10.35
CA THR A 58 -7.32 -2.36 9.20
C THR A 58 -7.15 -3.64 8.40
N ILE A 59 -6.69 -3.49 7.16
CA ILE A 59 -6.11 -4.56 6.35
C ILE A 59 -4.62 -4.28 6.18
N ALA A 60 -3.80 -5.27 6.48
CA ALA A 60 -2.38 -5.24 6.20
C ALA A 60 -2.13 -5.76 4.78
N ILE A 61 -1.44 -4.95 3.99
CA ILE A 61 -1.19 -5.15 2.57
C ILE A 61 0.32 -5.21 2.34
N ASP A 62 0.76 -6.19 1.54
CA ASP A 62 2.14 -6.24 1.06
C ASP A 62 2.32 -5.19 -0.05
N MET A 63 2.98 -4.09 0.32
CA MET A 63 3.23 -2.98 -0.59
C MET A 63 4.41 -3.25 -1.51
N THR A 64 5.29 -4.22 -1.20
CA THR A 64 6.40 -4.56 -2.08
C THR A 64 5.89 -5.06 -3.42
N TYR A 65 4.87 -5.93 -3.42
CA TYR A 65 4.21 -6.40 -4.64
C TYR A 65 3.58 -5.25 -5.46
N ILE A 66 2.91 -4.33 -4.77
CA ILE A 66 2.22 -3.21 -5.42
C ILE A 66 3.23 -2.22 -5.99
N CYS A 67 4.31 -1.92 -5.26
CA CYS A 67 5.40 -1.08 -5.73
C CYS A 67 6.11 -1.70 -6.94
N GLU A 68 6.39 -3.01 -6.93
CA GLU A 68 6.98 -3.72 -8.08
C GLU A 68 6.10 -3.62 -9.32
N TYR A 69 4.78 -3.81 -9.19
CA TYR A 69 3.83 -3.67 -10.31
C TYR A 69 3.83 -2.27 -10.93
N HIS A 70 4.09 -1.24 -10.13
CA HIS A 70 4.11 0.15 -10.56
C HIS A 70 5.50 0.70 -10.88
N ASP A 71 6.55 -0.12 -10.84
CA ASP A 71 7.96 0.30 -11.02
C ASP A 71 8.37 1.40 -10.01
N ILE A 72 7.91 1.25 -8.75
CA ILE A 72 8.21 2.16 -7.64
C ILE A 72 9.28 1.52 -6.76
N ASP A 73 10.33 2.29 -6.46
CA ASP A 73 11.31 1.92 -5.45
C ASP A 73 10.69 2.00 -4.05
N VAL A 74 10.53 0.84 -3.41
CA VAL A 74 9.91 0.72 -2.10
C VAL A 74 10.69 1.46 -1.01
N GLU A 75 12.02 1.50 -1.11
CA GLU A 75 12.90 2.17 -0.14
C GLU A 75 12.84 3.71 -0.28
N ALA A 76 12.37 4.21 -1.44
CA ALA A 76 12.17 5.63 -1.65
C ALA A 76 10.89 6.15 -0.97
N VAL A 77 9.92 5.28 -0.70
CA VAL A 77 8.60 5.65 -0.16
C VAL A 77 8.47 5.26 1.31
N PHE A 78 8.89 4.05 1.67
CA PHE A 78 8.77 3.51 3.02
C PHE A 78 10.09 3.65 3.76
N LYS A 79 10.04 4.05 5.03
CA LYS A 79 11.23 4.19 5.87
C LYS A 79 11.39 2.95 6.75
N GLU A 80 12.63 2.50 6.92
CA GLU A 80 12.95 1.49 7.94
C GLU A 80 12.59 2.03 9.34
N ASP A 81 11.97 1.16 10.15
CA ASP A 81 11.70 1.40 11.56
C ASP A 81 12.94 1.21 12.44
#